data_AF-A0A9W6XGZ4-F1
#
_entry.id   AF-A0A9W6XGZ4-F1
#
_cell.length_a   1.000
_cell.length_b   1.000
_cell.length_c   1.000
_cell.angle_alpha   90.00
_cell.angle_beta   90.00
_cell.angle_gamma   90.00
#
_symmetry.space_group_name_H-M   'P 1'
#
loop_
_entity.id
_entity.type
_entity.pdbx_description
1 polymer ?
#
loop_
_entity_poly.entity_id
_entity_poly.type
_entity_poly.pdbx_seq_one_letter_code
_entity_poly.pdbx_strand_id
1 'polypeptide(L)'
;MLAAEAGNLDVPNFLAQERGTNGNASYDLGKALLECAAGNGHLDVVRYLVEQRGVDVNASEHFGATLLTCAAGNGHVAVARYLVEERGADVNSTGDDGWTALMWAAYNKQID
;
A
#
# COMPACT_ATOMS: atom_id res chain seq x y z
N MET A 1 -6.72 -8.24 -14.36
CA MET A 1 -5.49 -8.85 -14.90
C MET A 1 -4.42 -7.75 -15.02
N LEU A 2 -3.92 -7.22 -13.89
CA LEU A 2 -2.85 -6.21 -13.85
C LEU A 2 -1.91 -6.37 -12.63
N ALA A 3 -2.21 -7.27 -11.69
CA ALA A 3 -1.40 -7.49 -10.50
C ALA A 3 -0.09 -8.28 -10.77
N ALA A 4 0.07 -8.88 -11.95
CA ALA A 4 1.19 -9.76 -12.26
C ALA A 4 2.48 -9.02 -12.70
N GLU A 5 2.42 -7.71 -12.94
CA GLU A 5 3.57 -6.92 -13.43
C GLU A 5 4.09 -5.91 -12.39
N ALA A 6 3.61 -5.96 -11.15
CA ALA A 6 3.96 -4.97 -10.12
C ALA A 6 5.46 -4.95 -9.76
N GLY A 7 6.13 -6.11 -9.85
CA GLY A 7 7.55 -6.26 -9.56
C GLY A 7 8.51 -5.55 -10.52
N ASN A 8 8.00 -5.00 -11.63
CA ASN A 8 8.80 -4.34 -12.67
C ASN A 8 8.13 -3.05 -13.18
N LEU A 9 7.35 -2.38 -12.32
CA LEU A 9 6.65 -1.16 -12.68
C LEU A 9 7.65 -0.01 -12.89
N ASP A 10 7.88 0.32 -14.15
CA ASP A 10 8.41 1.62 -14.55
C ASP A 10 7.34 2.67 -14.19
N VAL A 11 7.38 3.15 -12.94
CA VAL A 11 6.45 4.13 -12.34
C VAL A 11 6.13 5.28 -13.31
N PRO A 12 7.09 5.87 -14.04
CA PRO A 12 6.82 6.87 -15.06
C PRO A 12 5.84 6.43 -16.17
N ASN A 13 5.92 5.19 -16.65
CA ASN A 13 5.05 4.65 -17.70
C ASN A 13 3.63 4.41 -17.19
N PHE A 14 3.48 3.90 -15.96
CA PHE A 14 2.17 3.71 -15.33
C PHE A 14 1.46 5.06 -15.13
N LEU A 15 2.19 6.09 -14.71
CA LEU A 15 1.65 7.44 -14.53
C LEU A 15 1.40 8.17 -15.86
N ALA A 16 2.09 7.79 -16.94
CA ALA A 16 1.77 8.30 -18.27
C ALA A 16 0.39 7.79 -18.76
N GLN A 17 -0.02 6.59 -18.33
CA GLN A 17 -1.32 6.01 -18.65
C GLN A 17 -2.48 6.69 -17.89
N GLU A 18 -2.21 7.25 -16.71
CA GLU A 18 -3.15 8.06 -15.91
C GLU A 18 -3.55 9.39 -16.58
N ARG A 19 -2.75 9.91 -17.53
CA ARG A 19 -3.06 11.20 -18.20
C ARG A 19 -4.30 11.13 -19.11
N GLY A 20 -4.87 9.95 -19.35
CA GLY A 20 -6.07 9.75 -20.15
C GLY A 20 -7.35 9.40 -19.39
N THR A 21 -7.30 9.24 -18.06
CA THR A 21 -8.45 8.83 -17.25
C THR A 21 -9.13 10.03 -16.59
N ASN A 22 -10.44 10.20 -16.81
CA ASN A 22 -11.23 11.30 -16.23
C ASN A 22 -11.65 10.99 -14.78
N GLY A 23 -11.42 11.92 -13.85
CA GLY A 23 -12.04 11.92 -12.50
C GLY A 23 -11.64 10.75 -11.57
N ASN A 24 -12.50 10.42 -10.61
CA ASN A 24 -12.30 9.44 -9.51
C ASN A 24 -11.60 8.13 -9.91
N ALA A 25 -11.73 7.66 -11.15
CA ALA A 25 -11.06 6.47 -11.64
C ALA A 25 -9.51 6.53 -11.53
N SER A 26 -8.91 7.71 -11.71
CA SER A 26 -7.46 7.93 -11.51
C SER A 26 -7.07 7.85 -10.03
N TYR A 27 -7.96 8.31 -9.14
CA TYR A 27 -7.74 8.24 -7.70
C TYR A 27 -7.83 6.78 -7.21
N ASP A 28 -8.83 6.06 -7.68
CA ASP A 28 -9.05 4.65 -7.35
C ASP A 28 -7.91 3.76 -7.88
N LEU A 29 -7.42 4.02 -9.11
CA LEU A 29 -6.26 3.30 -9.66
C LEU A 29 -4.97 3.61 -8.89
N GLY A 30 -4.74 4.88 -8.53
CA GLY A 30 -3.60 5.30 -7.73
C GLY A 30 -3.56 4.65 -6.33
N LYS A 31 -4.72 4.47 -5.69
CA LYS A 31 -4.85 3.73 -4.42
C LYS A 31 -4.58 2.24 -4.57
N ALA A 32 -5.21 1.59 -5.56
CA ALA A 32 -4.99 0.17 -5.83
C ALA A 32 -3.51 -0.14 -6.13
N LEU A 33 -2.83 0.77 -6.84
CA LEU A 33 -1.39 0.69 -7.07
C LEU A 33 -0.59 0.79 -5.77
N LEU A 34 -0.93 1.75 -4.90
CA LEU A 34 -0.24 1.95 -3.63
C LEU A 34 -0.39 0.73 -2.70
N GLU A 35 -1.58 0.14 -2.62
CA GLU A 35 -1.82 -1.12 -1.90
C GLU A 35 -0.97 -2.27 -2.44
N CYS A 36 -0.93 -2.44 -3.77
CA CYS A 36 -0.09 -3.44 -4.41
C CYS A 36 1.39 -3.20 -4.12
N ALA A 37 1.86 -1.95 -4.20
CA ALA A 37 3.25 -1.60 -3.91
C ALA A 37 3.60 -1.91 -2.45
N ALA A 38 2.70 -1.62 -1.50
CA ALA A 38 2.91 -1.93 -0.09
C ALA A 38 2.95 -3.45 0.17
N GLY A 39 2.01 -4.19 -0.42
CA GLY A 39 1.91 -5.65 -0.31
C GLY A 39 3.02 -6.43 -1.03
N ASN A 40 3.76 -5.80 -1.95
CA ASN A 40 4.94 -6.38 -2.64
C ASN A 40 6.27 -5.76 -2.18
N GLY A 41 6.26 -4.82 -1.23
CA GLY A 41 7.47 -4.27 -0.62
C GLY A 41 8.20 -3.19 -1.44
N HIS A 42 7.53 -2.56 -2.41
CA HIS A 42 8.12 -1.54 -3.30
C HIS A 42 8.14 -0.17 -2.62
N LEU A 43 9.08 0.01 -1.69
CA LEU A 43 9.17 1.21 -0.84
C LEU A 43 9.30 2.52 -1.64
N ASP A 44 10.08 2.53 -2.70
CA ASP A 44 10.25 3.69 -3.58
C ASP A 44 8.94 4.13 -4.24
N VAL A 45 8.14 3.16 -4.72
CA VAL A 45 6.81 3.40 -5.28
C VAL A 45 5.85 3.91 -4.20
N VAL A 46 5.85 3.28 -3.02
CA VAL A 46 5.04 3.70 -1.87
C VAL A 46 5.37 5.15 -1.48
N ARG A 47 6.67 5.48 -1.39
CA ARG A 47 7.13 6.84 -1.11
C ARG A 47 6.61 7.85 -2.13
N TYR A 48 6.83 7.55 -3.41
CA TYR A 48 6.40 8.42 -4.50
C TYR A 48 4.89 8.69 -4.46
N LEU A 49 4.08 7.65 -4.33
CA LEU A 49 2.61 7.79 -4.38
C LEU A 49 2.05 8.51 -3.15
N VAL A 50 2.55 8.23 -1.95
CA VAL A 50 2.13 8.91 -0.72
C VAL A 50 2.49 10.40 -0.77
N GLU A 51 3.71 10.74 -1.22
CA GLU A 51 4.18 12.13 -1.32
C GLU A 51 3.42 12.94 -2.38
N GLN A 52 3.09 12.33 -3.53
CA GLN A 52 2.46 13.04 -4.65
C GLN A 52 0.94 13.16 -4.55
N ARG A 53 0.28 12.20 -3.89
CA ARG A 53 -1.21 12.12 -3.89
C ARG A 53 -1.86 12.50 -2.57
N GLY A 54 -1.08 12.83 -1.53
CA GLY A 54 -1.62 13.23 -0.23
C GLY A 54 -2.53 12.15 0.36
N VAL A 55 -2.14 10.89 0.19
CA VAL A 55 -2.96 9.74 0.61
C VAL A 55 -3.02 9.68 2.12
N ASP A 56 -4.22 9.45 2.65
CA ASP A 56 -4.41 9.08 4.05
C ASP A 56 -3.92 7.64 4.25
N VAL A 57 -2.77 7.48 4.92
CA VAL A 57 -2.14 6.18 5.17
C VAL A 57 -2.92 5.32 6.17
N ASN A 58 -3.88 5.90 6.90
CA ASN A 58 -4.72 5.22 7.88
C ASN A 58 -6.07 4.80 7.33
N ALA A 59 -6.41 5.20 6.10
CA ALA A 59 -7.62 4.73 5.47
C ALA A 59 -7.53 3.21 5.24
N SER A 60 -8.50 2.49 5.79
CA SER A 60 -8.82 1.13 5.35
C SER A 60 -9.61 1.25 4.04
N GLU A 61 -9.15 0.60 2.98
CA GLU A 61 -9.83 0.70 1.68
C GLU A 61 -10.11 -0.68 1.09
N HIS A 62 -9.75 -0.98 -0.17
CA HIS A 62 -10.28 -2.14 -0.87
C HIS A 62 -10.01 -3.46 -0.11
N PHE A 63 -11.08 -4.25 0.09
CA PHE A 63 -11.08 -5.46 0.94
C PHE A 63 -10.84 -5.20 2.43
N GLY A 64 -10.99 -3.96 2.85
CA GLY A 64 -10.82 -3.52 4.23
C GLY A 64 -9.38 -3.38 4.68
N ALA A 65 -8.37 -3.72 3.88
CA ALA A 65 -6.99 -3.70 4.37
C ALA A 65 -6.44 -2.26 4.50
N THR A 66 -5.56 -2.04 5.48
CA THR A 66 -4.73 -0.83 5.55
C THR A 66 -3.41 -1.09 4.85
N LEU A 67 -2.70 -0.03 4.43
CA LEU A 67 -1.36 -0.18 3.86
C LEU A 67 -0.40 -0.91 4.82
N LEU A 68 -0.57 -0.67 6.12
CA LEU A 68 0.23 -1.29 7.15
C LEU A 68 -0.08 -2.79 7.30
N THR A 69 -1.35 -3.21 7.23
CA THR A 69 -1.70 -4.65 7.29
C THR A 69 -1.20 -5.39 6.05
N CYS A 70 -1.29 -4.78 4.86
CA CYS A 70 -0.73 -5.33 3.62
C CYS A 70 0.79 -5.53 3.70
N ALA A 71 1.54 -4.51 4.12
CA ALA A 71 2.99 -4.59 4.22
C ALA A 71 3.43 -5.59 5.31
N ALA A 72 2.82 -5.53 6.49
CA ALA A 72 3.18 -6.38 7.62
C ALA A 72 2.81 -7.85 7.39
N GLY A 73 1.63 -8.14 6.84
CA GLY A 73 1.21 -9.51 6.53
C GLY A 73 2.12 -10.20 5.52
N ASN A 74 2.73 -9.44 4.60
CA ASN A 74 3.67 -9.96 3.61
C ASN A 74 5.16 -9.85 4.03
N GLY A 75 5.45 -9.36 5.24
CA GLY A 75 6.83 -9.30 5.77
C GLY A 75 7.67 -8.14 5.23
N HIS A 76 7.06 -7.12 4.64
CA HIS A 76 7.76 -5.98 4.06
C HIS A 76 8.10 -4.91 5.11
N VAL A 77 9.04 -5.25 5.99
CA VAL A 77 9.45 -4.42 7.15
C VAL A 77 9.84 -3.00 6.74
N ALA A 78 10.56 -2.82 5.62
CA ALA A 78 10.98 -1.49 5.16
C ALA A 78 9.78 -0.58 4.84
N VAL A 79 8.74 -1.12 4.22
CA VAL A 79 7.50 -0.38 3.95
C VAL A 79 6.74 -0.11 5.25
N ALA A 80 6.59 -1.11 6.11
CA ALA A 80 5.90 -0.96 7.39
C ALA A 80 6.56 0.11 8.27
N ARG A 81 7.91 0.11 8.36
CA ARG A 81 8.68 1.14 9.06
C ARG A 81 8.45 2.53 8.49
N TYR A 82 8.53 2.69 7.17
CA TYR A 82 8.24 3.97 6.53
C TYR A 82 6.83 4.48 6.86
N LEU A 83 5.82 3.62 6.78
CA LEU A 83 4.43 3.98 7.07
C LEU A 83 4.27 4.45 8.53
N VAL A 84 4.88 3.76 9.49
CA VAL A 84 4.77 4.10 10.92
C VAL A 84 5.65 5.29 11.29
N GLU A 85 6.95 5.22 11.00
CA GLU A 85 7.95 6.19 11.46
C GLU A 85 7.85 7.53 10.72
N GLU A 86 7.59 7.50 9.41
CA GLU A 86 7.63 8.71 8.58
C GLU A 86 6.25 9.23 8.18
N ARG A 87 5.21 8.39 8.21
CA ARG A 87 3.85 8.78 7.80
C ARG A 87 2.82 8.69 8.93
N GLY A 88 3.20 8.21 10.10
CA GLY A 88 2.34 8.17 11.28
C GLY A 88 1.16 7.21 11.12
N ALA A 89 1.35 6.09 10.42
CA ALA A 89 0.35 5.04 10.35
C ALA A 89 0.05 4.48 11.75
N ASP A 90 -1.23 4.37 12.09
CA ASP A 90 -1.69 3.81 13.35
C ASP A 90 -1.50 2.29 13.35
N VAL A 91 -0.58 1.84 14.21
CA VAL A 91 -0.24 0.42 14.39
C VAL A 91 -1.41 -0.43 14.88
N ASN A 92 -2.42 0.19 15.48
CA ASN A 92 -3.62 -0.50 15.98
C ASN A 92 -4.78 -0.43 15.00
N SER A 93 -4.64 0.26 13.88
CA SER A 93 -5.69 0.30 12.87
C SER A 93 -5.92 -1.10 12.31
N THR A 94 -7.19 -1.46 12.24
CA THR A 94 -7.66 -2.76 11.76
C THR A 94 -8.32 -2.60 10.41
N GLY A 95 -8.21 -3.65 9.60
CA GLY A 95 -9.06 -3.73 8.43
C GLY A 95 -10.51 -4.12 8.72
N ASP A 96 -11.31 -4.31 7.67
CA ASP A 96 -12.71 -4.77 7.79
C ASP A 96 -12.83 -6.16 8.46
N ASP A 97 -11.77 -6.97 8.38
CA ASP A 97 -11.66 -8.26 9.06
C ASP A 97 -11.42 -8.13 10.57
N GLY A 98 -11.16 -6.91 11.06
CA GLY A 98 -10.83 -6.61 12.45
C GLY A 98 -9.39 -6.95 12.84
N TRP A 99 -8.53 -7.26 11.88
CA TRP A 99 -7.15 -7.68 12.15
C TRP A 99 -6.19 -6.51 12.08
N THR A 100 -5.30 -6.46 13.08
CA THR A 100 -4.17 -5.50 13.08
C THR A 100 -3.02 -6.02 12.22
N ALA A 101 -2.10 -5.12 11.89
CA ALA A 101 -0.88 -5.46 11.17
C ALA A 101 -0.06 -6.54 11.91
N LEU A 102 -0.01 -6.49 13.24
CA LEU A 102 0.67 -7.49 14.06
C LEU A 102 0.00 -8.87 13.97
N MET A 103 -1.34 -8.94 13.96
CA MET A 103 -2.08 -10.20 13.83
C MET A 103 -1.79 -10.86 12.49
N TRP A 104 -1.79 -10.07 11.40
CA TRP A 104 -1.46 -10.55 10.06
C TRP A 104 -0.01 -11.04 9.96
N ALA A 105 0.96 -10.27 10.48
CA ALA A 105 2.35 -10.67 10.54
C ALA A 105 2.54 -11.99 11.30
N ALA A 106 1.90 -12.12 12.47
CA ALA A 106 1.98 -13.32 13.29
C ALA A 106 1.36 -14.55 12.60
N TYR A 107 0.20 -14.39 11.97
CA TYR A 107 -0.48 -15.47 11.24
C TYR A 107 0.34 -15.96 10.05
N ASN A 108 0.96 -15.05 9.32
CA ASN A 108 1.84 -15.36 8.18
C ASN A 108 3.28 -15.70 8.59
N LYS A 109 3.59 -15.71 9.90
CA LYS A 109 4.91 -16.04 10.46
C LYS A 109 6.03 -15.10 9.98
N GLN A 110 5.72 -13.82 9.87
CA GLN A 110 6.68 -12.76 9.63
C GLN A 110 7.30 -12.37 10.99
N ILE A 111 8.60 -12.61 11.18
CA ILE A 111 9.29 -12.50 12.49
C ILE A 111 10.52 -11.58 12.44
N ASP A 112 10.70 -10.88 11.33
CA ASP A 112 11.78 -9.92 11.09
C ASP A 112 11.53 -8.58 11.78
#